data_AF-A0A963GVU7-F1
#
_entry.id   AF-A0A963GVU7-F1
#
_cell.length_a   1.000
_cell.length_b   1.000
_cell.length_c   1.000
_cell.angle_alpha   90.00
_cell.angle_beta   90.00
_cell.angle_gamma   90.00
#
_symmetry.space_group_name_H-M   'P 1'
#
loop_
_entity.id
_entity.type
_entity.pdbx_description
1 polymer ?
#
loop_
_entity_poly.entity_id
_entity_poly.type
_entity_poly.pdbx_seq_one_letter_code
_entity_poly.pdbx_strand_id
1 'polypeptide(L)'
;MVNSGAVDRSPDPLSSTWAKQLVEAMPIPMFVVDAQHRLVYWNTACEKLTGVPAGSLLGTTRAWSAFYPGARPVLADLALTGSRPEDLERY
;
A
#
# COMPACT_ATOMS: atom_id res chain seq x y z
N MET A 1 -26.96 -22.02 -0.95
CA MET A 1 -25.53 -22.43 -0.95
C MET A 1 -24.76 -21.59 -1.94
N VAL A 2 -24.34 -20.38 -1.56
CA VAL A 2 -23.35 -19.60 -2.32
C VAL A 2 -22.17 -19.36 -1.41
N ASN A 3 -21.10 -20.13 -1.60
CA ASN A 3 -19.82 -19.84 -0.99
C ASN A 3 -18.78 -20.01 -2.10
N SER A 4 -18.42 -18.90 -2.74
CA SER A 4 -17.32 -18.86 -3.71
C SER A 4 -16.80 -17.44 -3.85
N GLY A 5 -16.48 -16.81 -2.72
CA GLY A 5 -15.42 -15.80 -2.70
C GLY A 5 -14.13 -16.56 -2.46
N ALA A 6 -13.36 -16.83 -3.50
CA ALA A 6 -12.00 -17.33 -3.32
C ALA A 6 -11.26 -16.27 -2.49
N VAL A 7 -11.07 -16.53 -1.19
CA VAL A 7 -10.12 -15.80 -0.35
C VAL A 7 -8.80 -15.90 -1.09
N ASP A 8 -8.32 -14.77 -1.57
CA ASP A 8 -7.00 -14.68 -2.16
C ASP A 8 -6.00 -15.20 -1.14
N ARG A 9 -5.32 -16.29 -1.49
CA ARG A 9 -4.31 -16.96 -0.68
C ARG A 9 -2.90 -16.50 -1.03
N SER A 10 -2.76 -15.39 -1.76
CA SER A 10 -1.47 -14.71 -1.84
C SER A 10 -0.97 -14.43 -0.42
N PRO A 11 0.31 -14.73 -0.12
CA PRO A 11 0.81 -14.54 1.23
C PRO A 11 0.71 -13.07 1.59
N ASP A 12 0.05 -12.76 2.72
CA ASP A 12 0.09 -11.40 3.31
C ASP A 12 1.58 -11.00 3.34
N PRO A 13 1.98 -9.92 2.63
CA PRO A 13 3.38 -9.51 2.54
C PRO A 13 3.97 -9.22 3.92
N LEU A 14 3.12 -9.02 4.93
CA LEU A 14 3.49 -8.89 6.33
C LEU A 14 2.85 -9.96 7.22
N SER A 15 2.73 -11.20 6.73
CA SER A 15 2.16 -12.33 7.51
C SER A 15 2.88 -12.58 8.84
N SER A 16 4.14 -12.19 8.95
CA SER A 16 4.92 -12.29 10.19
C SER A 16 4.83 -11.03 11.06
N THR A 17 4.69 -11.24 12.37
CA THR A 17 4.62 -10.16 13.37
C THR A 17 5.87 -9.28 13.39
N TRP A 18 7.05 -9.85 13.15
CA TRP A 18 8.30 -9.10 13.17
C TRP A 18 8.41 -8.12 12.00
N ALA A 19 7.92 -8.49 10.81
CA ALA A 19 7.96 -7.60 9.64
C ALA A 19 7.06 -6.39 9.85
N LYS A 20 5.85 -6.60 10.39
CA LYS A 20 4.94 -5.50 10.80
C LYS A 20 5.62 -4.57 11.80
N GLN A 21 6.23 -5.13 12.85
CA GLN A 21 6.93 -4.34 13.87
C GLN A 21 8.12 -3.57 13.31
N LEU A 22 8.88 -4.15 12.37
CA LEU A 22 9.99 -3.48 11.73
C LEU A 22 9.50 -2.28 10.92
N VAL A 23 8.50 -2.48 10.05
CA VAL A 23 7.93 -1.40 9.23
C VAL A 23 7.34 -0.29 10.12
N GLU A 24 6.71 -0.67 11.24
CA GLU A 24 6.16 0.29 12.21
C GLU A 24 7.23 1.10 12.93
N ALA A 25 8.33 0.46 13.31
CA ALA A 25 9.42 1.09 14.04
C ALA A 25 10.28 2.03 13.16
N MET A 26 10.18 1.92 11.83
CA MET A 26 10.93 2.79 10.93
C MET A 26 10.48 4.26 11.07
N PRO A 27 11.41 5.21 11.30
CA PRO A 27 11.08 6.63 11.34
C PRO A 27 10.82 7.23 9.95
N ILE A 28 10.90 6.41 8.90
CA ILE A 28 10.68 6.79 7.51
C ILE A 28 9.26 6.36 7.10
N PRO A 29 8.50 7.22 6.41
CA PRO A 29 7.21 6.85 5.82
C PRO A 29 7.34 5.60 4.97
N MET A 30 6.68 4.53 5.41
CA MET A 30 6.70 3.24 4.73
C MET A 30 5.29 2.64 4.75
N PHE A 31 4.90 2.14 3.58
CA PHE A 31 3.62 1.49 3.39
C PHE A 31 3.77 0.27 2.48
N VAL A 32 2.81 -0.63 2.56
CA VAL A 32 2.82 -1.90 1.83
C VAL A 32 1.52 -2.06 1.07
N VAL A 33 1.62 -2.49 -0.18
CA VAL A 33 0.48 -2.86 -1.03
C VAL A 33 0.52 -4.35 -1.34
N ASP A 34 -0.64 -4.96 -1.52
CA ASP A 34 -0.76 -6.35 -1.99
C ASP A 34 -0.71 -6.44 -3.52
N ALA A 35 -0.74 -7.67 -4.05
CA ALA A 35 -0.70 -7.94 -5.49
C ALA A 35 -1.94 -7.40 -6.24
N GLN A 36 -2.98 -6.96 -5.54
CA GLN A 36 -4.15 -6.29 -6.13
C GLN A 36 -4.12 -4.79 -5.89
N HIS A 37 -2.95 -4.22 -5.60
CA HIS A 37 -2.71 -2.79 -5.40
C HIS A 37 -3.44 -2.21 -4.19
N ARG A 38 -3.95 -3.05 -3.27
CA ARG A 38 -4.62 -2.56 -2.07
C ARG A 38 -3.59 -2.28 -1.00
N LEU A 39 -3.76 -1.16 -0.31
CA LEU A 39 -2.95 -0.80 0.84
C LEU A 39 -3.20 -1.79 1.99
N VAL A 40 -2.19 -2.52 2.41
CA VAL A 40 -2.27 -3.50 3.52
C VAL A 40 -1.51 -3.06 4.76
N TYR A 41 -0.62 -2.06 4.64
CA TYR A 41 0.05 -1.46 5.78
C TYR A 41 0.39 0.00 5.54
N TRP A 42 0.29 0.82 6.58
CA TRP A 42 0.60 2.24 6.58
C TRP A 42 1.17 2.59 7.95
N ASN A 43 2.47 2.86 8.04
CA ASN A 43 3.09 3.07 9.35
C ASN A 43 2.77 4.45 9.94
N THR A 44 3.01 4.61 11.24
CA THR A 44 2.82 5.90 11.93
C THR A 44 3.59 7.06 11.28
N ALA A 45 4.76 6.80 10.67
CA ALA A 45 5.52 7.84 9.97
C ALA A 45 4.80 8.36 8.72
N CYS A 46 4.07 7.51 7.99
CA CYS A 46 3.22 7.92 6.89
C CYS A 46 2.05 8.80 7.37
N GLU A 47 1.38 8.44 8.47
CA GLU A 47 0.30 9.27 9.04
C GLU A 47 0.83 10.66 9.42
N LYS A 48 2.00 10.72 10.06
CA LYS A 48 2.64 11.99 10.45
C LYS A 48 3.04 12.85 9.25
N LEU A 49 3.60 12.24 8.20
CA LEU A 49 4.04 12.98 7.02
C LEU A 49 2.84 13.53 6.23
N THR A 50 1.81 12.71 6.02
CA THR A 50 0.72 13.02 5.10
C THR A 50 -0.50 13.65 5.77
N GLY A 51 -0.63 13.50 7.09
CA GLY A 51 -1.83 13.83 7.84
C GLY A 51 -3.01 12.87 7.61
N VAL A 52 -2.81 11.79 6.82
CA VAL A 52 -3.86 10.85 6.47
C VAL A 52 -3.82 9.62 7.39
N PRO A 53 -4.91 9.29 8.11
CA PRO A 53 -4.95 8.14 9.00
C PRO A 53 -5.04 6.83 8.20
N ALA A 54 -4.32 5.79 8.65
CA ALA A 54 -4.26 4.48 8.02
C ALA A 54 -5.65 3.89 7.76
N GLY A 55 -6.55 3.99 8.74
CA GLY A 55 -7.92 3.47 8.65
C GLY A 55 -8.76 4.05 7.50
N SER A 56 -8.39 5.21 6.95
CA SER A 56 -9.08 5.80 5.79
C SER A 56 -8.66 5.20 4.44
N LEU A 57 -7.48 4.55 4.40
CA LEU A 57 -6.86 4.04 3.17
C LEU A 57 -6.71 2.52 3.14
N LEU A 58 -6.60 1.86 4.28
CA LEU A 58 -6.41 0.40 4.36
C LEU A 58 -7.48 -0.37 3.58
N GLY A 59 -7.06 -1.38 2.82
CA GLY A 59 -7.90 -2.19 1.94
C GLY A 59 -8.30 -1.50 0.64
N THR A 60 -7.93 -0.24 0.41
CA THR A 60 -8.26 0.50 -0.81
C THR A 60 -7.05 0.63 -1.73
N THR A 61 -7.29 0.96 -3.00
CA THR A 61 -6.25 1.28 -4.00
C THR A 61 -5.92 2.78 -4.03
N ARG A 62 -6.25 3.52 -2.96
CA ARG A 62 -6.18 5.00 -2.92
C ARG A 62 -4.94 5.53 -2.22
N ALA A 63 -3.87 4.75 -2.09
CA ALA A 63 -2.63 5.21 -1.47
C ALA A 63 -2.11 6.51 -2.11
N TRP A 64 -2.33 6.71 -3.41
CA TRP A 64 -1.99 7.90 -4.17
C TRP A 64 -2.58 9.20 -3.61
N SER A 65 -3.76 9.16 -2.98
CA SER A 65 -4.45 10.39 -2.54
C SER A 65 -3.74 11.07 -1.36
N ALA A 66 -2.80 10.38 -0.72
CA ALA A 66 -1.94 10.95 0.32
C ALA A 66 -0.72 11.71 -0.26
N PHE A 67 -0.42 11.55 -1.55
CA PHE A 67 0.79 12.10 -2.18
C PHE A 67 0.50 13.02 -3.38
N TYR A 68 -0.65 12.84 -4.02
CA TYR A 68 -0.98 13.51 -5.28
C TYR A 68 -2.40 14.09 -5.26
N PRO A 69 -2.65 15.21 -5.98
CA PRO A 69 -3.96 15.83 -6.05
C PRO A 69 -4.98 15.05 -6.93
N GLY A 70 -4.50 14.12 -7.75
CA GLY A 70 -5.31 13.35 -8.69
C GLY A 70 -4.91 11.88 -8.75
N ALA A 71 -5.83 11.04 -9.24
CA ALA A 71 -5.66 9.59 -9.27
C ALA A 71 -4.51 9.17 -10.19
N ARG A 72 -3.50 8.52 -9.63
CA ARG A 72 -2.34 8.00 -10.36
C ARG A 72 -1.64 6.87 -9.60
N PRO A 73 -0.87 6.00 -10.26
CA PRO A 73 -0.09 4.98 -9.58
C PRO A 73 0.96 5.58 -8.63
N VAL A 74 1.20 4.95 -7.49
CA VAL A 74 2.40 5.20 -6.68
C VAL A 74 3.55 4.31 -7.17
N LEU A 75 4.79 4.60 -6.73
CA LEU A 75 5.96 3.80 -7.10
C LEU A 75 5.77 2.30 -6.78
N ALA A 76 5.11 1.98 -5.68
CA ALA A 76 4.82 0.61 -5.30
C ALA A 76 3.93 -0.11 -6.33
N ASP A 77 2.99 0.59 -6.95
CA ASP A 77 2.14 0.03 -8.00
C ASP A 77 2.96 -0.29 -9.26
N LEU A 78 3.87 0.61 -9.64
CA LEU A 78 4.74 0.40 -10.80
C LEU A 78 5.70 -0.78 -10.59
N ALA A 79 6.22 -0.93 -9.38
CA ALA A 79 7.08 -2.05 -9.02
C ALA A 79 6.35 -3.39 -9.17
N LEU A 80 5.05 -3.46 -8.83
CA LEU A 80 4.24 -4.66 -9.00
C LEU A 80 3.93 -5.00 -10.47
N THR A 81 3.76 -3.99 -11.33
CA THR A 81 3.49 -4.20 -12.76
C THR A 81 4.74 -4.40 -13.60
N GLY A 82 5.94 -4.31 -13.00
CA GLY A 82 7.21 -4.34 -13.73
C GLY A 82 7.45 -3.09 -14.59
N SER A 83 6.73 -1.99 -14.30
CA SER A 83 6.91 -0.71 -14.96
C SER A 83 8.14 0.01 -14.40
N ARG A 84 8.73 0.92 -15.18
CA ARG A 84 9.90 1.67 -14.72
C ARG A 84 9.45 2.92 -13.95
N PRO A 85 10.23 3.43 -13.00
CA PRO A 85 9.88 4.64 -12.25
C PRO A 85 9.60 5.86 -13.15
N GLU A 86 10.28 5.99 -14.30
CA GLU A 86 10.07 7.08 -15.25
C GLU A 86 8.67 7.05 -15.89
N ASP A 87 7.97 5.91 -15.85
CA ASP A 87 6.60 5.81 -16.36
C ASP A 87 5.60 6.60 -15.50
N LEU A 88 5.98 7.06 -14.30
CA LEU A 88 5.19 7.99 -13.49
C LEU A 88 4.90 9.30 -14.23
N GLU A 89 5.79 9.77 -15.11
CA GLU A 89 5.61 11.05 -15.82
C GLU A 89 4.42 11.03 -16.80
N ARG A 90 3.89 9.84 -17.11
CA ARG A 90 2.73 9.67 -17.99
C ARG A 90 1.38 9.87 -17.28
N TYR A 91 1.40 10.04 -15.96
CA TYR A 91 0.23 10.21 -15.09
C TYR A 91 0.34 11.52 -14.30
#